data_AF-A0A5J4DUN1-F1
#
_entry.id   AF-A0A5J4DUN1-F1
#
_cell.length_a   1.000
_cell.length_b   1.000
_cell.length_c   1.000
_cell.angle_alpha   90.00
_cell.angle_beta   90.00
_cell.angle_gamma   90.00
#
_symmetry.space_group_name_H-M   'P 1'
#
loop_
_entity.id
_entity.type
_entity.pdbx_description
1 polymer ?
#
loop_
_entity_poly.entity_id
_entity_poly.type
_entity_poly.pdbx_seq_one_letter_code
_entity_poly.pdbx_strand_id
1 'polypeptide(L)'
;MVEYTFDLINNFGMFRDFHRHRVLTMERQLLTTQHGFKMPDEVSILGIDKDFEDCMYKSKEVFNMIRKKYPPQAQYVVNFAYNYPYFMRLNLREACHLIELRTVPQGHVDYRNVAQNMFKEIKKVHPNLSKIIKFVDLKKYELERFESEKRTEEKKRKHEG
;
A
#
# COMPACT_ATOMS: atom_id res chain seq x y z
N MET A 1 25.49 9.71 4.97
CA MET A 1 24.59 8.94 4.10
C MET A 1 23.28 9.72 3.99
N VAL A 2 22.67 9.85 2.81
CA VAL A 2 21.41 10.61 2.67
C VAL A 2 20.25 9.72 3.10
N GLU A 3 19.43 10.22 4.02
CA GLU A 3 18.30 9.51 4.62
C GLU A 3 17.01 10.31 4.43
N TYR A 4 15.91 9.57 4.33
CA TYR A 4 14.56 10.11 4.24
C TYR A 4 13.69 9.48 5.31
N THR A 5 12.82 10.26 5.92
CA THR A 5 11.79 9.79 6.83
C THR A 5 10.45 10.24 6.31
N PHE A 6 9.53 9.28 6.13
CA PHE A 6 8.17 9.53 5.69
C PHE A 6 7.20 9.22 6.83
N ASP A 7 6.27 10.13 7.07
CA ASP A 7 5.07 9.90 7.86
C ASP A 7 3.95 9.44 6.92
N LEU A 8 3.43 8.24 7.17
CA LEU A 8 2.49 7.58 6.27
C LEU A 8 1.22 7.19 7.02
N ILE A 9 0.08 7.51 6.41
CA ILE A 9 -1.23 6.98 6.79
C ILE A 9 -1.86 6.32 5.56
N ASN A 10 -1.82 4.99 5.51
CA ASN A 10 -2.40 4.22 4.43
C ASN A 10 -3.09 2.96 4.97
N ASN A 11 -3.86 2.26 4.15
CA ASN A 11 -4.58 1.08 4.66
C ASN A 11 -3.62 -0.03 5.10
N PHE A 12 -4.05 -0.85 6.05
CA PHE A 12 -3.23 -1.90 6.62
C PHE A 12 -2.78 -2.93 5.57
N GLY A 13 -3.59 -3.19 4.53
CA GLY A 13 -3.18 -4.00 3.38
C GLY A 13 -1.90 -3.47 2.73
N MET A 14 -1.87 -2.17 2.40
CA MET A 14 -0.70 -1.51 1.81
C MET A 14 0.50 -1.48 2.74
N PHE A 15 0.30 -1.23 4.04
CA PHE A 15 1.38 -1.33 5.02
C PHE A 15 2.07 -2.69 4.94
N ARG A 16 1.31 -3.79 4.83
CA ARG A 16 1.88 -5.14 4.71
C ARG A 16 2.72 -5.32 3.45
N ASP A 17 2.41 -4.61 2.37
CA ASP A 17 3.21 -4.62 1.15
C ASP A 17 4.55 -3.89 1.33
N PHE A 18 4.54 -2.73 1.98
CA PHE A 18 5.77 -2.03 2.33
C PHE A 18 6.59 -2.73 3.41
N HIS A 19 5.94 -3.40 4.35
CA HIS A 19 6.58 -4.17 5.41
C HIS A 19 7.41 -5.36 4.89
N ARG A 20 7.29 -5.71 3.61
CA ARG A 20 8.15 -6.73 2.97
C ARG A 20 9.56 -6.22 2.65
N HIS A 21 9.80 -4.91 2.68
CA HIS A 21 11.14 -4.34 2.53
C HIS A 21 11.86 -4.39 3.87
N ARG A 22 12.87 -5.27 3.98
CA ARG A 22 13.56 -5.57 5.26
C ARG A 22 14.73 -4.65 5.57
N VAL A 23 15.28 -4.00 4.55
CA VAL A 23 16.43 -3.09 4.70
C VAL A 23 15.88 -1.67 4.78
N LEU A 24 15.22 -1.36 5.89
CA LEU A 24 14.73 -0.03 6.27
C LEU A 24 14.28 -0.06 7.74
N THR A 25 14.04 1.11 8.33
CA THR A 25 13.45 1.22 9.69
C THR A 25 11.98 1.58 9.57
N MET A 26 11.10 0.80 10.20
CA MET A 26 9.68 1.14 10.35
C MET A 26 9.30 1.22 11.82
N GLU A 27 8.61 2.29 12.19
CA GLU A 27 8.03 2.45 13.53
C GLU A 27 6.52 2.55 13.41
N ARG A 28 5.81 1.75 14.19
CA ARG A 28 4.36 1.61 14.12
C ARG A 28 3.76 1.48 15.51
N GLN A 29 2.58 2.04 15.69
CA GLN A 29 1.74 1.76 16.86
C GLN A 29 1.06 0.39 16.73
N LEU A 30 0.34 -0.07 17.77
CA LEU A 30 -0.58 -1.21 17.58
C LEU A 30 -1.62 -0.87 16.52
N LEU A 31 -2.01 -1.86 15.73
CA LEU A 31 -3.07 -1.69 14.73
C LEU A 31 -4.40 -1.39 15.44
N THR A 32 -5.15 -0.40 14.94
CA THR A 32 -6.43 0.01 15.52
C THR A 32 -7.47 0.31 14.46
N THR A 33 -8.73 0.43 14.88
CA THR A 33 -9.85 0.86 14.03
C THR A 33 -10.15 2.37 14.13
N GLN A 34 -9.25 3.15 14.76
CA GLN A 34 -9.49 4.56 15.11
C GLN A 34 -9.26 5.54 13.95
N HIS A 35 -8.47 5.16 12.94
CA HIS A 35 -8.07 6.05 11.85
C HIS A 35 -8.98 5.96 10.61
N GLY A 36 -10.19 5.42 10.78
CA GLY A 36 -11.11 5.16 9.67
C GLY A 36 -10.56 4.13 8.68
N PHE A 37 -11.26 3.96 7.57
CA PHE A 37 -10.88 3.03 6.52
C PHE A 37 -11.06 3.63 5.14
N LYS A 38 -10.37 3.06 4.16
CA LYS A 38 -10.55 3.42 2.75
C LYS A 38 -11.47 2.39 2.09
N MET A 39 -12.56 2.86 1.50
CA MET A 39 -13.40 2.05 0.63
C MET A 39 -12.75 1.99 -0.77
N PRO A 40 -12.55 0.81 -1.36
CA PRO A 40 -12.15 0.68 -2.76
C PRO A 40 -13.23 1.23 -3.71
N ASP A 41 -12.84 1.86 -4.81
CA ASP A 41 -13.78 2.46 -5.77
C ASP A 41 -14.71 1.40 -6.38
N GLU A 42 -14.23 0.15 -6.51
CA GLU A 42 -14.99 -0.99 -7.00
C GLU A 42 -16.21 -1.31 -6.13
N VAL A 43 -16.13 -1.08 -4.82
CA VAL A 43 -17.24 -1.30 -3.88
C VAL A 43 -18.39 -0.34 -4.21
N SER A 44 -18.07 0.94 -4.44
CA SER A 44 -19.06 1.96 -4.82
C SER A 44 -19.61 1.74 -6.23
N ILE A 45 -18.77 1.29 -7.17
CA ILE A 45 -19.22 0.94 -8.53
C ILE A 45 -20.25 -0.21 -8.50
N LEU A 46 -20.07 -1.17 -7.59
CA LEU A 46 -20.99 -2.30 -7.40
C LEU A 46 -22.22 -1.96 -6.54
N GLY A 47 -22.27 -0.77 -5.93
CA GLY A 47 -23.39 -0.32 -5.09
C GLY A 47 -23.56 -1.10 -3.79
N ILE A 48 -22.48 -1.71 -3.29
CA ILE A 48 -22.45 -2.52 -2.05
C ILE A 48 -21.80 -1.77 -0.88
N ASP A 49 -21.81 -0.45 -0.93
CA ASP A 49 -21.20 0.46 0.04
C ASP A 49 -21.65 0.15 1.46
N LYS A 50 -22.96 -0.07 1.64
CA LYS A 50 -23.55 -0.36 2.95
C LYS A 50 -23.05 -1.68 3.53
N ASP A 51 -22.99 -2.73 2.74
CA ASP A 51 -22.51 -4.05 3.20
C ASP A 51 -21.03 -3.99 3.62
N PHE A 52 -20.23 -3.23 2.86
CA PHE A 52 -18.83 -2.98 3.19
C PHE A 52 -18.71 -2.19 4.50
N GLU A 53 -19.45 -1.08 4.64
CA GLU A 53 -19.45 -0.27 5.86
C GLU A 53 -19.89 -1.08 7.09
N ASP A 54 -20.98 -1.85 6.98
CA ASP A 54 -21.48 -2.70 8.05
C ASP A 54 -20.42 -3.74 8.49
N CYS A 55 -19.69 -4.32 7.54
CA CYS A 55 -18.58 -5.23 7.83
C CYS A 55 -17.46 -4.53 8.62
N MET A 56 -17.10 -3.31 8.20
CA MET A 56 -16.10 -2.51 8.89
C MET A 56 -16.57 -2.11 10.29
N TYR A 57 -17.80 -1.63 10.46
CA TYR A 57 -18.33 -1.25 11.77
C TYR A 57 -18.39 -2.43 12.74
N LYS A 58 -18.80 -3.62 12.28
CA LYS A 58 -18.72 -4.85 13.08
C LYS A 58 -17.29 -5.17 13.53
N SER A 59 -16.31 -5.05 12.62
CA SER A 59 -14.88 -5.20 12.98
C SER A 59 -14.47 -4.22 14.08
N LYS A 60 -14.89 -2.95 14.01
CA LYS A 60 -14.62 -1.93 15.03
C LYS A 60 -15.28 -2.24 16.38
N GLU A 61 -16.52 -2.71 16.38
CA GLU A 61 -17.24 -3.07 17.60
C GLU A 61 -16.52 -4.21 18.33
N VAL A 62 -16.23 -5.31 17.63
CA VAL A 62 -15.52 -6.47 18.20
C VAL A 62 -14.12 -6.06 18.68
N PHE A 63 -13.40 -5.25 17.90
CA PHE A 63 -12.11 -4.69 18.31
C PHE A 63 -12.21 -3.94 19.64
N ASN A 64 -13.20 -3.05 19.79
CA ASN A 64 -13.41 -2.25 20.99
C ASN A 64 -13.79 -3.11 22.21
N MET A 65 -14.51 -4.20 22.01
CA MET A 65 -14.82 -5.15 23.08
C MET A 65 -13.56 -5.87 23.57
N ILE A 66 -12.74 -6.41 22.66
CA ILE A 66 -11.55 -7.19 23.00
C ILE A 66 -10.46 -6.28 23.58
N ARG A 67 -10.24 -5.09 23.00
CA ARG A 67 -9.15 -4.16 23.37
C ARG A 67 -9.19 -3.76 24.85
N LYS A 68 -10.37 -3.72 25.49
CA LYS A 68 -10.51 -3.38 26.91
C LYS A 68 -9.68 -4.29 27.83
N LYS A 69 -9.58 -5.57 27.48
CA LYS A 69 -8.87 -6.57 28.29
C LYS A 69 -7.60 -7.10 27.61
N TYR A 70 -7.61 -7.17 26.27
CA TYR A 70 -6.55 -7.80 25.48
C TYR A 70 -6.15 -6.92 24.27
N PRO A 71 -5.46 -5.78 24.48
CA PRO A 71 -5.11 -4.87 23.39
C PRO A 71 -4.29 -5.50 22.26
N PRO A 72 -3.25 -6.34 22.51
CA PRO A 72 -2.51 -6.98 21.42
C PRO A 72 -3.35 -7.93 20.57
N GLN A 73 -4.24 -8.69 21.20
CA GLN A 73 -5.11 -9.69 20.57
C GLN A 73 -6.23 -9.03 19.77
N ALA A 74 -6.71 -7.86 20.18
CA ALA A 74 -7.73 -7.12 19.45
C ALA A 74 -7.33 -6.84 17.98
N GLN A 75 -6.03 -6.69 17.69
CA GLN A 75 -5.54 -6.47 16.33
C GLN A 75 -5.96 -7.55 15.33
N TYR A 76 -6.26 -8.78 15.78
CA TYR A 76 -6.62 -9.91 14.91
C TYR A 76 -7.96 -9.73 14.20
N VAL A 77 -8.85 -8.87 14.70
CA VAL A 77 -10.16 -8.63 14.08
C VAL A 77 -10.17 -7.37 13.20
N VAL A 78 -9.06 -6.66 13.08
CA VAL A 78 -8.97 -5.42 12.27
C VAL A 78 -8.83 -5.77 10.79
N ASN A 79 -9.78 -5.28 9.97
CA ASN A 79 -9.77 -5.46 8.52
C ASN A 79 -8.62 -4.66 7.85
N PHE A 80 -8.12 -5.13 6.71
CA PHE A 80 -7.04 -4.52 5.94
C PHE A 80 -7.37 -3.13 5.39
N ALA A 81 -8.66 -2.80 5.22
CA ALA A 81 -9.09 -1.49 4.76
C ALA A 81 -8.88 -0.37 5.80
N TYR A 82 -8.68 -0.69 7.08
CA TYR A 82 -8.39 0.31 8.11
C TYR A 82 -7.06 1.01 7.88
N ASN A 83 -7.05 2.33 8.06
CA ASN A 83 -5.84 3.13 7.96
C ASN A 83 -4.90 2.84 9.13
N TYR A 84 -3.61 2.77 8.81
CA TYR A 84 -2.56 2.46 9.76
C TYR A 84 -1.45 3.51 9.66
N PRO A 85 -1.31 4.36 10.69
CA PRO A 85 -0.21 5.31 10.78
C PRO A 85 1.12 4.64 11.17
N TYR A 86 2.20 4.97 10.46
CA TYR A 86 3.57 4.54 10.77
C TYR A 86 4.59 5.46 10.12
N PHE A 87 5.81 5.43 10.68
CA PHE A 87 6.97 6.05 10.08
C PHE A 87 7.78 5.03 9.30
N MET A 88 8.35 5.49 8.20
CA MET A 88 9.33 4.73 7.43
C MET A 88 10.57 5.58 7.21
N ARG A 89 11.71 5.12 7.72
CA ARG A 89 13.02 5.71 7.49
C ARG A 89 13.87 4.79 6.64
N LEU A 90 14.46 5.36 5.60
CA LEU A 90 15.26 4.63 4.62
C LEU A 90 16.33 5.55 4.01
N ASN A 91 17.49 4.98 3.68
CA ASN A 91 18.51 5.70 2.93
C ASN A 91 18.19 5.75 1.42
N LEU A 92 18.96 6.54 0.66
CA LEU A 92 18.74 6.69 -0.78
C LEU A 92 18.78 5.38 -1.57
N ARG A 93 19.66 4.42 -1.20
CA ARG A 93 19.77 3.13 -1.89
C ARG A 93 18.50 2.30 -1.67
N GLU A 94 18.02 2.28 -0.43
CA GLU A 94 16.79 1.58 -0.05
C GLU A 94 15.56 2.23 -0.69
N ALA A 95 15.53 3.56 -0.75
CA ALA A 95 14.47 4.30 -1.44
C ALA A 95 14.43 3.97 -2.94
N CYS A 96 15.60 3.89 -3.60
CA CYS A 96 15.69 3.47 -4.99
C CYS A 96 15.05 2.09 -5.19
N HIS A 97 15.48 1.10 -4.39
CA HIS A 97 14.95 -0.27 -4.48
C HIS A 97 13.45 -0.34 -4.21
N LEU A 98 12.97 0.32 -3.14
CA LEU A 98 11.55 0.30 -2.78
C LEU A 98 10.69 0.93 -3.87
N ILE A 99 11.05 2.11 -4.34
CA ILE A 99 10.25 2.89 -5.30
C ILE A 99 10.20 2.17 -6.65
N GLU A 100 11.33 1.70 -7.16
CA GLU A 100 11.34 1.03 -8.47
C GLU A 100 10.50 -0.26 -8.43
N LEU A 101 10.61 -1.08 -7.38
CA LEU A 101 9.80 -2.30 -7.24
C LEU A 101 8.32 -2.03 -6.97
N ARG A 102 7.99 -0.96 -6.25
CA ARG A 102 6.60 -0.66 -5.85
C ARG A 102 5.86 0.22 -6.82
N THR A 103 6.51 0.70 -7.89
CA THR A 103 5.85 1.48 -8.94
C THR A 103 5.58 0.69 -10.22
N VAL A 104 6.06 -0.56 -10.33
CA VAL A 104 5.83 -1.43 -11.50
C VAL A 104 4.34 -1.61 -11.83
N PRO A 105 3.97 -1.80 -13.12
CA PRO A 105 2.57 -1.91 -13.54
C PRO A 105 1.75 -3.00 -12.83
N GLN A 106 2.41 -4.11 -12.46
CA GLN A 106 1.79 -5.25 -11.78
C GLN A 106 1.50 -5.00 -10.30
N GLY A 107 1.91 -3.85 -9.77
CA GLY A 107 1.73 -3.50 -8.38
C GLY A 107 0.34 -2.94 -8.09
N HIS A 108 -0.09 -3.08 -6.82
CA HIS A 108 -1.36 -2.52 -6.38
C HIS A 108 -1.40 -1.00 -6.49
N VAL A 109 -2.44 -0.46 -7.11
CA VAL A 109 -2.62 0.96 -7.43
C VAL A 109 -2.39 1.83 -6.21
N ASP A 110 -2.90 1.40 -5.06
CA ASP A 110 -2.74 2.11 -3.81
C ASP A 110 -1.27 2.29 -3.39
N TYR A 111 -0.48 1.23 -3.31
CA TYR A 111 0.92 1.37 -2.88
C TYR A 111 1.80 1.95 -3.98
N ARG A 112 1.42 1.78 -5.25
CA ARG A 112 2.07 2.46 -6.38
C ARG A 112 1.94 3.97 -6.22
N ASN A 113 0.74 4.46 -5.95
CA ASN A 113 0.50 5.88 -5.73
C ASN A 113 1.36 6.44 -4.58
N VAL A 114 1.47 5.70 -3.46
CA VAL A 114 2.32 6.12 -2.35
C VAL A 114 3.80 6.13 -2.73
N ALA A 115 4.31 5.09 -3.39
CA ALA A 115 5.71 5.04 -3.83
C ALA A 115 6.05 6.14 -4.86
N GLN A 116 5.12 6.44 -5.78
CA GLN A 116 5.26 7.57 -6.72
C GLN A 116 5.30 8.92 -5.98
N ASN A 117 4.49 9.08 -4.92
CA ASN A 117 4.51 10.30 -4.11
C ASN A 117 5.80 10.43 -3.29
N MET A 118 6.32 9.33 -2.74
CA MET A 118 7.64 9.31 -2.09
C MET A 118 8.74 9.78 -3.05
N PHE A 119 8.72 9.31 -4.31
CA PHE A 119 9.67 9.78 -5.33
C PHE A 119 9.54 11.28 -5.61
N LYS A 120 8.33 11.80 -5.72
CA LYS A 120 8.09 13.23 -5.95
C LYS A 120 8.67 14.08 -4.81
N GLU A 121 8.48 13.67 -3.56
CA GLU A 121 9.06 14.38 -2.40
C GLU A 121 10.59 14.29 -2.39
N ILE A 122 11.18 13.13 -2.70
CA ILE A 122 12.64 12.99 -2.84
C ILE A 122 13.18 13.91 -3.95
N LYS A 123 12.50 13.95 -5.11
CA LYS A 123 12.88 14.82 -6.23
C LYS A 123 12.77 16.29 -5.88
N LYS A 124 11.78 16.68 -5.06
CA LYS A 124 11.60 18.05 -4.59
C LYS A 124 12.75 18.51 -3.70
N VAL A 125 13.20 17.65 -2.77
CA VAL A 125 14.29 17.99 -1.83
C VAL A 125 15.68 17.80 -2.45
N HIS A 126 15.89 16.74 -3.23
CA HIS A 126 17.17 16.41 -3.87
C HIS A 126 17.03 16.07 -5.36
N PRO A 127 16.81 17.07 -6.24
CA PRO A 127 16.59 16.85 -7.69
C PRO A 127 17.73 16.11 -8.40
N ASN A 128 18.98 16.30 -7.96
CA ASN A 128 20.13 15.63 -8.55
C ASN A 128 20.24 14.17 -8.11
N LEU A 129 19.95 13.87 -6.85
CA LEU A 129 20.00 12.51 -6.31
C LEU A 129 18.83 11.67 -6.80
N SER A 130 17.65 12.27 -7.01
CA SER A 130 16.48 11.54 -7.53
C SER A 130 16.72 10.91 -8.91
N LYS A 131 17.70 11.42 -9.68
CA LYS A 131 18.09 10.85 -10.99
C LYS A 131 18.69 9.43 -10.88
N ILE A 132 19.07 8.99 -9.68
CA ILE A 132 19.53 7.62 -9.43
C ILE A 132 18.37 6.63 -9.51
N ILE A 133 17.15 7.06 -9.16
CA ILE A 133 15.92 6.26 -9.20
C ILE A 133 15.37 6.31 -10.62
N LYS A 134 16.00 5.56 -11.52
CA LYS A 134 15.80 5.65 -12.98
C LYS A 134 14.56 4.91 -13.45
N PHE A 135 14.20 3.84 -12.76
CA PHE A 135 13.13 2.93 -13.18
C PHE A 135 11.81 3.19 -12.46
N VAL A 136 11.66 4.37 -11.84
CA VAL A 136 10.37 4.79 -11.28
C VAL A 136 9.34 4.91 -12.39
N ASP A 137 8.23 4.20 -12.24
CA ASP A 137 7.11 4.29 -13.16
C ASP A 137 6.04 5.24 -12.60
N LEU A 138 5.92 6.41 -13.22
CA LEU A 138 4.97 7.46 -12.86
C LEU A 138 3.65 7.39 -13.64
N LYS A 139 3.47 6.37 -14.50
CA LYS A 139 2.23 6.20 -15.26
C LYS A 139 1.11 5.68 -14.36
N LYS A 140 -0.13 5.93 -14.79
CA LYS A 140 -1.34 5.38 -14.19
C LYS A 140 -1.83 4.20 -15.01
N TYR A 141 -2.33 3.17 -14.35
CA TYR A 141 -2.88 1.97 -14.95
C TYR A 141 -4.18 1.66 -14.22
N GLU A 142 -5.26 1.43 -14.96
CA GLU A 142 -6.58 1.15 -14.38
C GLU A 142 -6.71 -0.29 -13.89
N LEU A 143 -5.98 -1.24 -14.50
CA LEU A 143 -6.04 -2.66 -14.15
C LEU A 143 -4.63 -3.26 -14.05
N GLU A 144 -4.24 -3.61 -12.83
CA GLU A 144 -2.88 -4.03 -12.45
C GLU A 144 -2.43 -5.34 -13.14
N ARG A 145 -3.37 -6.23 -13.44
CA ARG A 145 -3.10 -7.56 -14.00
C ARG A 145 -3.59 -7.77 -15.42
N PHE A 146 -4.46 -6.88 -15.93
CA PHE A 146 -5.16 -7.12 -17.18
C PHE A 146 -4.21 -7.27 -18.38
N GLU A 147 -3.18 -6.41 -18.49
CA GLU A 147 -2.22 -6.54 -19.59
C GLU A 147 -1.36 -7.80 -19.49
N SER A 148 -0.98 -8.21 -18.27
CA SER A 148 -0.19 -9.44 -18.07
C SER A 148 -1.03 -10.69 -18.35
N GLU A 149 -2.30 -10.68 -17.98
CA GLU A 149 -3.25 -11.76 -18.27
C GLU A 149 -3.52 -11.85 -19.77
N LYS A 150 -3.78 -10.72 -20.44
CA LYS A 150 -3.95 -10.65 -21.90
C LYS A 150 -2.74 -11.20 -22.66
N ARG A 151 -1.51 -10.82 -22.27
CA ARG A 151 -0.28 -11.36 -22.89
C ARG A 151 -0.11 -12.86 -22.63
N THR A 152 -0.57 -13.35 -21.48
CA THR A 152 -0.53 -14.78 -21.16
C THR A 152 -1.53 -15.56 -22.01
N GLU A 153 -2.73 -15.04 -22.21
CA GLU A 153 -3.74 -15.63 -23.11
C GLU A 153 -3.31 -15.59 -24.58
N GLU A 154 -2.74 -14.47 -25.06
CA GLU A 154 -2.23 -14.36 -26.43
C GLU A 154 -1.11 -15.39 -26.71
N LYS A 155 -0.24 -15.66 -25.73
CA LYS A 155 0.78 -16.71 -25.85
C LYS A 155 0.17 -18.11 -25.90
N LYS A 156 -0.87 -18.39 -25.09
CA LYS A 156 -1.58 -19.68 -25.15
C LYS A 156 -2.21 -19.92 -26.53
N ARG A 157 -2.91 -18.91 -27.07
CA ARG A 157 -3.56 -19.00 -28.39
C ARG A 157 -2.58 -19.23 -29.54
N LYS A 158 -1.34 -18.76 -29.44
CA LYS A 158 -0.27 -18.99 -30.44
C LYS A 158 0.33 -20.40 -30.42
N HIS A 159 0.13 -21.15 -29.34
CA HIS A 159 0.62 -22.53 -29.20
C HIS A 159 -0.48 -23.58 -29.42
N GLU A 160 -1.74 -23.16 -29.53
CA GLU A 160 -2.92 -24.02 -29.76
C GLU A 160 -3.37 -24.04 -31.23
N GLY A 161 -2.70 -23.30 -32.13
CA GLY A 161 -2.91 -23.33 -33.58
C GLY A 161 -1.64 -23.75 -34.31
#